data_AF-A0A9C9GNW9-F1
#
_entry.id   AF-A0A9C9GNW9-F1
#
_cell.length_a   1.000
_cell.length_b   1.000
_cell.length_c   1.000
_cell.angle_alpha   90.00
_cell.angle_beta   90.00
_cell.angle_gamma   90.00
#
_symmetry.space_group_name_H-M   'P 1'
#
loop_
_entity.id
_entity.type
_entity.pdbx_description
1 polymer ?
#
loop_
_entity_poly.entity_id
_entity_poly.type
_entity_poly.pdbx_seq_one_letter_code
_entity_poly.pdbx_strand_id
1 'polypeptide(L)'
;MSNQTLKERFIEAINEGELGLMDDYGVLITREAFAEYFSDIKTQYKTSFLTGAVIESGRIDASQTRFLFRLGRGLYRVHVDLLEAKPRKEYRTHNHFFMDIDRMKVAGQ
;
A
#
# COMPACT_ATOMS: atom_id res chain seq x y z
N MET A 1 9.47 19.92 16.36
CA MET A 1 9.69 18.58 15.80
C MET A 1 8.33 17.93 15.67
N SER A 2 7.78 17.87 14.46
CA SER A 2 6.42 17.40 14.26
C SER A 2 6.34 15.91 14.55
N ASN A 3 5.48 15.55 15.50
CA ASN A 3 5.21 14.18 15.91
C ASN A 3 4.34 13.51 14.82
N GLN A 4 4.87 13.34 13.61
CA GLN A 4 4.14 12.75 12.49
C GLN A 4 3.72 11.32 12.85
N THR A 5 2.43 11.05 12.73
CA THR A 5 1.86 9.73 12.99
C THR A 5 2.26 8.73 11.89
N LEU A 6 2.16 7.42 12.17
CA LEU A 6 2.42 6.38 11.16
C LEU A 6 1.52 6.55 9.92
N LYS A 7 0.29 7.05 10.11
CA LYS A 7 -0.63 7.35 9.02
C LYS A 7 -0.09 8.47 8.13
N GLU A 8 0.36 9.58 8.71
CA GLU A 8 0.90 10.70 7.94
C GLU A 8 2.14 10.29 7.17
N ARG A 9 3.07 9.57 7.83
CA ARG A 9 4.25 9.03 7.14
C ARG A 9 3.90 8.05 6.02
N PHE A 10 2.85 7.25 6.20
CA PHE A 10 2.38 6.33 5.16
C PHE A 10 1.81 7.06 3.96
N ILE A 11 0.96 8.08 4.19
CA ILE A 11 0.38 8.90 3.12
C ILE A 11 1.48 9.66 2.39
N GLU A 12 2.41 10.26 3.13
CA GLU A 12 3.56 10.98 2.57
C GLU A 12 4.42 10.05 1.70
N ALA A 13 4.77 8.86 2.19
CA ALA A 13 5.55 7.89 1.41
C ALA A 13 4.84 7.43 0.13
N ILE A 14 3.51 7.32 0.14
CA ILE A 14 2.72 7.04 -1.05
C ILE A 14 2.76 8.23 -2.01
N ASN A 15 2.42 9.43 -1.54
CA ASN A 15 2.37 10.62 -2.39
C ASN A 15 3.75 11.02 -2.94
N GLU A 16 4.83 10.69 -2.23
CA GLU A 16 6.19 10.84 -2.70
C GLU A 16 6.62 9.74 -3.68
N GLY A 17 5.84 8.67 -3.84
CA GLY A 17 6.15 7.53 -4.72
C GLY A 17 7.24 6.61 -4.17
N GLU A 18 7.59 6.72 -2.90
CA GLU A 18 8.62 5.89 -2.25
C GLU A 18 8.06 4.55 -1.75
N LEU A 19 6.76 4.50 -1.47
CA LEU A 19 6.07 3.31 -1.00
C LEU A 19 4.85 2.98 -1.87
N GLY A 20 4.88 1.77 -2.43
CA GLY A 20 3.81 1.24 -3.27
C GLY A 20 4.13 1.30 -4.75
N LEU A 21 3.23 0.70 -5.54
CA LEU A 21 3.34 0.58 -6.98
C LEU A 21 2.07 1.14 -7.60
N MET A 22 2.20 2.04 -8.56
CA MET A 22 1.03 2.53 -9.29
C MET A 22 0.54 1.47 -10.27
N ASP A 23 -0.77 1.31 -10.30
CA ASP A 23 -1.56 0.39 -11.13
C ASP A 23 -2.72 1.17 -11.75
N ASP A 24 -3.39 0.61 -12.76
CA ASP A 24 -4.50 1.25 -13.49
C ASP A 24 -5.64 1.76 -12.59
N TYR A 25 -5.75 1.22 -11.38
CA TYR A 25 -6.83 1.52 -10.43
C TYR A 25 -6.33 2.17 -9.14
N GLY A 26 -5.06 2.61 -9.06
CA GLY A 26 -4.48 3.30 -7.90
C GLY A 26 -3.16 2.73 -7.43
N VAL A 27 -2.82 2.93 -6.15
CA VAL A 27 -1.54 2.46 -5.58
C VAL A 27 -1.71 1.12 -4.88
N LEU A 28 -0.86 0.16 -5.22
CA LEU A 28 -0.77 -1.16 -4.62
C LEU A 28 0.37 -1.20 -3.61
N ILE A 29 0.10 -1.75 -2.44
CA ILE A 29 1.02 -1.84 -1.30
C ILE A 29 1.08 -3.30 -0.88
N THR A 30 2.29 -3.84 -0.79
CA THR A 30 2.52 -5.14 -0.18
C THR A 30 2.91 -4.97 1.29
N ARG A 31 2.53 -5.94 2.12
CA ARG A 31 2.93 -5.99 3.53
C ARG A 31 4.46 -6.02 3.68
N GLU A 32 5.15 -6.65 2.74
CA GLU A 32 6.62 -6.75 2.72
C GLU A 32 7.25 -5.38 2.46
N ALA A 33 6.82 -4.68 1.40
CA ALA A 33 7.32 -3.32 1.11
C ALA A 33 7.02 -2.35 2.26
N PHE A 34 5.83 -2.45 2.86
CA PHE A 34 5.50 -1.65 4.04
C PHE A 34 6.41 -1.97 5.24
N ALA A 35 6.65 -3.25 5.52
CA ALA A 35 7.48 -3.67 6.64
C ALA A 35 8.95 -3.26 6.45
N GLU A 36 9.45 -3.30 5.21
CA GLU A 36 10.80 -2.87 4.83
C GLU A 36 10.95 -1.36 4.96
N TYR A 37 10.04 -0.58 4.36
CA TYR A 37 10.08 0.89 4.43
C TYR A 37 9.97 1.41 5.87
N PHE A 38 9.07 0.82 6.66
CA PHE A 38 8.91 1.16 8.07
C PHE A 38 9.76 0.30 9.00
N SER A 39 10.84 -0.33 8.53
CA SER A 39 11.67 -1.23 9.33
C SER A 39 12.15 -0.60 10.64
N ASP A 40 12.44 0.71 10.61
CA ASP A 40 12.82 1.55 11.77
C ASP A 40 11.85 1.48 12.96
N ILE A 41 10.56 1.30 12.70
CA ILE A 41 9.54 1.25 13.75
C ILE A 41 9.63 -0.10 14.48
N LYS A 42 10.03 -0.19 15.75
CA LYS A 42 10.16 -1.51 16.42
C LYS A 42 8.86 -2.13 16.95
N THR A 43 7.72 -1.47 16.77
CA THR A 43 6.46 -1.88 17.40
C THR A 43 5.66 -2.89 16.57
N GLN A 44 5.00 -3.83 17.27
CA GLN A 44 4.01 -4.77 16.73
C GLN A 44 2.83 -4.08 16.02
N TYR A 45 2.68 -2.76 16.21
CA TYR A 45 1.65 -1.94 15.57
C TYR A 45 1.72 -1.91 14.04
N LYS A 46 2.88 -2.18 13.41
CA LYS A 46 3.02 -2.17 11.93
C LYS A 46 2.05 -3.12 11.24
N THR A 47 1.92 -4.33 11.77
CA THR A 47 1.05 -5.38 11.23
C THR A 47 -0.43 -5.12 11.45
N SER A 48 -0.76 -4.51 12.59
CA SER A 48 -2.12 -4.11 12.91
C SER A 48 -2.54 -2.86 12.15
N PHE A 49 -1.61 -1.99 11.77
CA PHE A 49 -1.89 -0.78 11.01
C PHE A 49 -2.54 -1.08 9.66
N LEU A 50 -1.93 -1.95 8.85
CA LEU A 50 -2.50 -2.33 7.55
C LEU A 50 -3.88 -2.97 7.71
N THR A 51 -4.02 -3.86 8.69
CA THR A 51 -5.28 -4.58 8.96
C THR A 51 -6.38 -3.63 9.45
N GLY A 52 -6.05 -2.68 10.32
CA GLY A 52 -6.97 -1.64 10.82
C GLY A 52 -7.29 -0.58 9.78
N ALA A 53 -6.42 -0.40 8.79
CA ALA A 53 -6.65 0.46 7.64
C ALA A 53 -7.50 -0.21 6.54
N VAL A 54 -7.91 -1.48 6.69
CA VAL A 54 -8.72 -2.16 5.67
C VAL A 54 -10.18 -1.68 5.70
N ILE A 55 -10.70 -1.30 4.54
CA ILE A 55 -12.12 -1.14 4.25
C ILE A 55 -12.71 -2.54 4.11
N GLU A 56 -13.72 -2.84 4.93
CA GLU A 56 -14.35 -4.16 4.94
C GLU A 56 -15.19 -4.41 3.69
N SER A 57 -15.22 -5.68 3.27
CA SER A 57 -16.00 -6.12 2.11
C SER A 57 -17.47 -5.71 2.25
N GLY A 58 -17.97 -4.92 1.29
CA GLY A 58 -19.33 -4.38 1.30
C GLY A 58 -19.42 -2.89 1.70
N ARG A 59 -18.32 -2.27 2.15
CA ARG A 59 -18.22 -0.81 2.27
C ARG A 59 -17.42 -0.24 1.11
N ILE A 60 -17.94 0.84 0.53
CA ILE A 60 -17.28 1.62 -0.53
C ILE A 60 -16.64 2.90 -0.01
N ASP A 61 -17.01 3.34 1.18
CA ASP A 61 -16.58 4.62 1.75
C ASP A 61 -15.36 4.44 2.66
N ALA A 62 -14.33 5.23 2.40
CA ALA A 62 -13.13 5.28 3.22
C ALA A 62 -13.35 6.22 4.42
N SER A 63 -13.02 5.74 5.62
CA SER A 63 -13.00 6.59 6.82
C SER A 63 -11.58 7.02 7.15
N GLN A 64 -11.43 7.98 8.06
CA GLN A 64 -10.10 8.48 8.48
C GLN A 64 -9.14 7.37 8.94
N THR A 65 -9.65 6.24 9.41
CA THR A 65 -8.85 5.10 9.86
C THR A 65 -8.85 3.92 8.91
N ARG A 66 -9.74 3.86 7.91
CA ARG A 66 -9.92 2.73 6.97
C ARG A 66 -9.93 3.23 5.53
N PHE A 67 -8.88 2.91 4.78
CA PHE A 67 -8.59 3.49 3.48
C PHE A 67 -7.79 2.56 2.56
N LEU A 68 -7.64 1.29 2.93
CA LEU A 68 -7.00 0.25 2.13
C LEU A 68 -8.03 -0.82 1.75
N PHE A 69 -8.02 -1.30 0.52
CA PHE A 69 -8.73 -2.51 0.15
C PHE A 69 -7.77 -3.69 0.19
N ARG A 70 -8.10 -4.73 0.96
CA ARG A 70 -7.32 -5.96 0.93
C ARG A 70 -7.67 -6.75 -0.33
N LEU A 71 -6.72 -6.86 -1.26
CA LEU A 71 -6.89 -7.64 -2.49
C LEU A 71 -6.52 -9.12 -2.29
N GLY A 72 -5.60 -9.40 -1.36
CA GLY A 72 -5.12 -10.75 -1.14
C GLY A 72 -4.34 -10.89 0.17
N ARG A 73 -3.61 -12.00 0.30
CA ARG A 73 -2.74 -12.22 1.46
C ARG A 73 -1.52 -11.30 1.36
N GLY A 74 -1.50 -10.26 2.19
CA GLY A 74 -0.39 -9.30 2.21
C GLY A 74 -0.39 -8.28 1.06
N LEU A 75 -1.46 -8.22 0.26
CA LEU A 75 -1.62 -7.25 -0.82
C LEU A 75 -2.81 -6.33 -0.54
N TYR A 76 -2.56 -5.03 -0.61
CA TYR A 76 -3.51 -3.98 -0.30
C TYR A 76 -3.51 -2.94 -1.42
N ARG A 77 -4.66 -2.35 -1.70
CA ARG A 77 -4.81 -1.20 -2.60
C ARG A 77 -5.20 0.03 -1.80
N VAL A 78 -4.55 1.15 -2.05
CA VAL A 78 -4.87 2.44 -1.44
C VAL A 78 -6.13 2.99 -2.10
N HIS A 79 -7.07 3.45 -1.28
CA HIS A 79 -8.27 4.14 -1.75
C HIS A 79 -7.89 5.47 -2.41
N VAL A 80 -8.54 5.80 -3.52
CA VAL A 80 -8.24 7.01 -4.32
C VAL A 80 -8.31 8.31 -3.53
N ASP A 81 -9.18 8.38 -2.52
CA ASP A 81 -9.33 9.54 -1.63
C ASP A 81 -8.05 9.92 -0.88
N LEU A 82 -7.13 8.97 -0.67
CA LEU A 82 -5.82 9.23 -0.08
C LEU A 82 -4.74 9.61 -1.08
N LEU A 83 -4.98 9.40 -2.37
CA LEU A 83 -4.01 9.66 -3.40
C LEU A 83 -4.11 11.14 -3.79
N GLU A 84 -3.02 11.87 -3.64
CA GLU A 84 -2.94 13.19 -4.26
C GLU A 84 -2.98 13.06 -5.78
N ALA A 85 -3.66 14.00 -6.45
CA ALA A 85 -3.90 13.96 -7.90
C ALA A 85 -2.61 13.85 -8.74
N LYS A 86 -1.45 14.18 -8.16
CA LYS A 86 -0.13 13.97 -8.75
C LYS A 86 0.88 13.58 -7.66
N PRO A 87 1.49 12.38 -7.73
CA PRO A 87 2.63 12.08 -6.88
C PRO A 87 3.80 13.00 -7.22
N ARG A 88 4.65 13.31 -6.23
CA ARG A 88 5.83 14.18 -6.41
C ARG A 88 6.95 13.53 -7.22
N LYS A 89 7.04 12.20 -7.21
CA LYS A 89 7.96 11.41 -8.05
C LYS A 89 7.14 10.41 -8.87
N GLU A 90 7.68 9.98 -10.00
CA GLU A 90 7.10 8.88 -10.77
C GLU A 90 7.14 7.61 -9.92
N TYR A 91 5.97 7.01 -9.64
CA TYR A 91 5.91 5.72 -8.95
C TYR A 91 6.72 4.67 -9.73
N ARG A 92 7.38 3.76 -9.02
CA ARG A 92 7.89 2.52 -9.64
C ARG A 92 6.72 1.80 -10.32
N THR A 93 6.79 1.64 -11.63
CA THR A 93 5.72 1.07 -12.43
C THR A 93 5.66 -0.45 -12.28
N HIS A 94 4.44 -0.99 -12.17
CA HIS A 94 4.14 -2.42 -11.96
C HIS A 94 4.62 -3.35 -13.08
N ASN A 95 5.11 -2.82 -14.21
CA ASN A 95 5.51 -3.60 -15.38
C ASN A 95 6.66 -4.59 -15.12
N HIS A 96 7.41 -4.44 -14.02
CA HIS A 96 8.46 -5.38 -13.65
C HIS A 96 8.01 -6.50 -12.70
N PHE A 97 6.81 -6.42 -12.10
CA PHE A 97 6.34 -7.38 -11.09
C PHE A 97 5.38 -8.44 -11.66
N PHE A 98 4.55 -8.08 -12.66
CA PHE A 98 3.60 -9.04 -13.26
C PHE A 98 4.27 -10.16 -14.08
N MET A 99 5.50 -9.95 -14.56
CA MET A 99 6.28 -11.02 -15.19
C MET A 99 6.68 -12.14 -14.22
N ASP A 100 6.72 -11.88 -12.91
CA ASP A 100 7.11 -12.88 -11.91
C ASP A 100 5.90 -13.72 -11.43
N ILE A 101 4.72 -13.10 -11.29
CA ILE A 101 3.49 -13.80 -10.89
C ILE A 101 2.97 -14.73 -12.01
N ASP A 102 3.07 -14.32 -13.27
CA ASP A 102 2.71 -15.18 -14.40
C ASP A 102 3.69 -16.36 -14.53
N ARG A 103 4.99 -16.12 -14.28
CA ARG A 103 6.02 -17.19 -14.20
C ARG A 103 5.77 -18.22 -13.10
N MET A 104 5.16 -17.82 -11.98
CA MET A 104 4.79 -18.75 -10.90
C MET A 104 3.53 -19.59 -11.20
N LYS A 105 2.71 -19.22 -12.19
CA LYS A 105 1.56 -20.05 -12.63
C LYS A 105 1.91 -21.05 -13.73
N VAL A 106 2.97 -20.84 -14.50
CA VAL A 106 3.34 -21.70 -15.63
C VAL A 106 4.37 -22.79 -15.29
N ALA A 107 4.86 -22.86 -14.06
CA ALA A 107 5.80 -23.90 -13.60
C ALA A 107 5.11 -25.09 -12.87
N GLY A 108 3.81 -25.28 -13.11
CA GLY A 108 2.99 -26.28 -12.41
C GLY A 108 2.04 -27.05 -13.32
N GLN A 109 2.45 -27.33 -14.56
CA GLN A 109 1.75 -28.29 -15.42
C GLN A 109 2.76 -29.19 -16.14
#